data_AF-A0A8B6J4G6-F1
#
_entry.id   AF-A0A8B6J4G6-F1
#
_cell.length_a   1.000
_cell.length_b   1.000
_cell.length_c   1.000
_cell.angle_alpha   90.00
_cell.angle_beta   90.00
_cell.angle_gamma   90.00
#
_symmetry.space_group_name_H-M   'P 1'
#
loop_
_entity.id
_entity.type
_entity.pdbx_description
1 polymer ?
#
loop_
_entity_poly.entity_id
_entity_poly.type
_entity_poly.pdbx_seq_one_letter_code
_entity_poly.pdbx_strand_id
1 'polypeptide(L)'
;MQIRGIERALGTLKITHENPNVNAKYDENAAALSIDIVKKQKGGKGTAAQGIYINSTSGTTGKLLRIRNLGDDKFYVKHDGGFYAKKTSQIDGNLKLKNPTADDHAATKDYVDKKFDELKKLIQKTD
;
A
#
# COMPACT_ATOMS: atom_id res chain seq x y z
N MET A 1 -5.33 -26.34 2.16
CA MET A 1 -3.90 -26.49 1.83
C MET A 1 -3.10 -25.75 2.89
N GLN A 2 -2.02 -26.36 3.41
CA GLN A 2 -1.11 -25.70 4.36
C GLN A 2 0.32 -25.94 3.88
N ILE A 3 1.17 -24.91 3.94
CA ILE A 3 2.59 -24.96 3.55
C ILE A 3 3.40 -24.30 4.67
N ARG A 4 4.55 -24.87 5.01
CA ARG A 4 5.52 -24.28 5.95
C ARG A 4 6.92 -24.51 5.40
N GLY A 5 7.73 -23.47 5.43
CA GLY A 5 9.12 -23.48 4.97
C GLY A 5 10.05 -22.83 5.99
N ILE A 6 11.35 -22.98 5.76
CA ILE A 6 12.44 -22.45 6.61
C ILE A 6 13.55 -21.84 5.73
N GLU A 7 13.14 -21.06 4.74
CA GLU A 7 14.04 -20.55 3.71
C GLU A 7 15.00 -19.49 4.27
N ARG A 8 16.28 -19.60 3.90
CA ARG A 8 17.28 -18.57 4.22
C ARG A 8 17.14 -17.32 3.36
N ALA A 9 16.80 -17.47 2.07
CA ALA A 9 16.82 -16.39 1.08
C ALA A 9 15.83 -16.58 -0.09
N LEU A 10 14.80 -17.41 0.10
CA LEU A 10 13.75 -17.68 -0.90
C LEU A 10 12.37 -17.46 -0.25
N GLY A 11 11.30 -17.52 -1.04
CA GLY A 11 9.94 -17.58 -0.52
C GLY A 11 9.50 -19.03 -0.28
N THR A 12 8.79 -19.28 0.81
CA THR A 12 8.17 -20.60 1.12
C THR A 12 7.28 -21.11 -0.01
N LEU A 13 6.54 -20.20 -0.65
CA LEU A 13 5.83 -20.45 -1.90
C LEU A 13 6.41 -19.51 -2.96
N LYS A 14 6.94 -20.08 -4.04
CA LYS A 14 7.40 -19.33 -5.21
C LYS A 14 6.47 -19.60 -6.38
N ILE A 15 5.97 -18.53 -6.98
CA ILE A 15 5.15 -18.57 -8.19
C ILE A 15 5.86 -17.76 -9.27
N THR A 16 5.85 -18.29 -10.49
CA THR A 16 6.36 -17.63 -11.69
C THR A 16 5.26 -17.72 -12.74
N HIS A 17 4.85 -16.58 -13.30
CA HIS A 17 4.05 -16.53 -14.52
C HIS A 17 5.00 -16.31 -15.70
N GLU A 18 4.82 -17.09 -16.77
CA GLU A 18 5.56 -16.96 -18.03
C GLU A 18 4.56 -16.66 -19.14
N ASN A 19 4.82 -15.61 -19.92
CA ASN A 19 3.95 -15.23 -21.02
C ASN A 19 3.92 -16.38 -22.05
N PRO A 20 2.74 -16.94 -22.38
CA PRO A 20 2.65 -18.06 -23.32
C PRO A 20 2.86 -17.65 -24.79
N ASN A 21 3.09 -16.36 -25.06
CA ASN A 21 3.26 -15.81 -26.40
C ASN A 21 4.46 -14.86 -26.48
N VAL A 22 5.05 -14.73 -27.67
CA VAL A 22 6.14 -13.76 -27.92
C VAL A 22 5.68 -12.30 -27.87
N ASN A 23 4.38 -12.05 -28.05
CA ASN A 23 3.80 -10.71 -27.94
C ASN A 23 3.69 -10.30 -26.47
N ALA A 24 4.37 -9.21 -26.11
CA ALA A 24 4.45 -8.68 -24.76
C ALA A 24 3.10 -8.27 -24.12
N LYS A 25 2.00 -8.17 -24.89
CA LYS A 25 0.67 -7.80 -24.37
C LYS A 25 -0.31 -8.97 -24.30
N TYR A 26 0.09 -10.17 -24.70
CA TYR A 26 -0.83 -11.30 -24.82
C TYR A 26 -1.44 -11.72 -23.46
N ASP A 27 -0.68 -11.58 -22.38
CA ASP A 27 -1.02 -11.99 -21.03
C ASP A 27 -1.46 -10.81 -20.13
N GLU A 28 -1.96 -9.72 -20.72
CA GLU A 28 -2.34 -8.49 -19.98
C GLU A 28 -3.42 -8.71 -18.91
N ASN A 29 -4.21 -9.80 -19.03
CA ASN A 29 -5.24 -10.19 -18.06
C ASN A 29 -4.82 -11.39 -17.18
N ALA A 30 -3.61 -11.92 -17.36
CA ALA A 30 -3.08 -12.98 -16.52
C ALA A 30 -2.54 -12.41 -15.20
N ALA A 31 -2.39 -13.28 -14.20
CA ALA A 31 -1.81 -12.92 -12.92
C ALA A 31 -0.98 -14.08 -12.36
N ALA A 32 0.07 -13.77 -11.61
CA ALA A 32 0.78 -14.79 -10.84
C ALA A 32 -0.11 -15.37 -9.72
N LEU A 33 -0.97 -14.55 -9.11
CA LEU A 33 -1.92 -14.97 -8.08
C LEU A 33 -3.26 -14.26 -8.31
N SER A 34 -4.34 -15.04 -8.42
CA SER A 34 -5.72 -14.56 -8.48
C SER A 34 -6.51 -15.15 -7.31
N ILE A 35 -7.35 -14.32 -6.66
CA ILE A 35 -8.13 -14.68 -5.48
C ILE A 35 -9.57 -14.21 -5.70
N ASP A 36 -10.53 -15.11 -5.49
CA ASP A 36 -11.96 -14.79 -5.48
C ASP A 36 -12.58 -15.18 -4.13
N ILE A 37 -13.48 -14.34 -3.62
CA ILE A 37 -14.14 -14.50 -2.32
C ILE A 37 -15.64 -14.55 -2.55
N VAL A 38 -16.18 -15.76 -2.53
CA VAL A 38 -17.58 -16.00 -2.92
C VAL A 38 -18.47 -16.32 -1.73
N LYS A 39 -19.74 -15.97 -1.85
CA LYS A 39 -20.81 -16.46 -0.96
C LYS A 39 -21.08 -17.95 -1.21
N LYS A 40 -21.77 -18.60 -0.27
CA LYS A 40 -22.32 -19.95 -0.51
C LYS A 40 -23.25 -19.95 -1.73
N GLN A 41 -23.06 -20.90 -2.64
CA GLN A 41 -23.81 -20.96 -3.92
C GLN A 41 -25.33 -21.07 -3.73
N LYS A 42 -25.80 -22.00 -2.89
CA LYS A 42 -27.23 -22.19 -2.62
C LYS A 42 -27.61 -21.65 -1.24
N GLY A 43 -28.51 -20.67 -1.23
CA GLY A 43 -29.04 -20.04 0.00
C GLY A 43 -28.09 -19.08 0.72
N GLY A 44 -26.94 -18.73 0.13
CA GLY A 44 -25.98 -17.81 0.71
C GLY A 44 -26.44 -16.34 0.62
N LYS A 45 -26.43 -15.64 1.75
CA LYS A 45 -26.79 -14.21 1.84
C LYS A 45 -25.62 -13.25 1.64
N GLY A 46 -24.38 -13.75 1.65
CA GLY A 46 -23.17 -12.94 1.49
C GLY A 46 -21.92 -13.68 1.97
N THR A 47 -20.81 -12.96 2.00
CA THR A 47 -19.53 -13.37 2.60
C THR A 47 -18.86 -12.13 3.21
N ALA A 48 -18.17 -12.31 4.33
CA ALA A 48 -17.35 -11.29 4.97
C ALA A 48 -15.89 -11.75 5.12
N ALA A 49 -15.51 -12.80 4.38
CA ALA A 49 -14.13 -13.27 4.37
C ALA A 49 -13.19 -12.19 3.81
N GLN A 50 -11.99 -12.11 4.38
CA GLN A 50 -10.94 -11.21 3.92
C GLN A 50 -10.24 -11.80 2.68
N GLY A 51 -9.57 -10.94 1.90
CA GLY A 51 -8.71 -11.38 0.79
C GLY A 51 -7.38 -11.91 1.31
N ILE A 52 -6.41 -11.01 1.45
CA ILE A 52 -5.06 -11.37 1.93
C ILE A 52 -4.92 -10.93 3.38
N TYR A 53 -4.56 -11.87 4.26
CA TYR A 53 -4.20 -11.60 5.65
C TYR A 53 -2.72 -11.93 5.85
N ILE A 54 -1.93 -10.94 6.29
CA ILE A 54 -0.49 -11.07 6.59
C ILE A 54 -0.29 -10.73 8.06
N ASN A 55 0.42 -11.60 8.76
CA ASN A 55 0.79 -11.38 10.16
C ASN A 55 2.18 -11.97 10.44
N SER A 56 2.83 -11.43 11.46
CA SER A 56 3.98 -12.04 12.09
C SER A 56 3.68 -12.16 13.58
N THR A 57 3.26 -13.35 14.01
CA THR A 57 2.83 -13.61 15.39
C THR A 57 3.95 -13.37 16.41
N SER A 58 5.20 -13.61 16.02
CA SER A 58 6.39 -13.37 16.84
C SER A 58 7.02 -11.98 16.62
N GLY A 59 6.45 -11.16 15.73
CA GLY A 59 7.09 -9.97 15.20
C GLY A 59 8.16 -10.25 14.14
N THR A 60 8.33 -9.29 13.22
CA THR A 60 9.36 -9.30 12.17
C THR A 60 9.89 -7.89 11.94
N THR A 61 11.14 -7.79 11.50
CA THR A 61 11.76 -6.52 11.09
C THR A 61 11.73 -6.32 9.56
N GLY A 62 11.34 -7.34 8.81
CA GLY A 62 11.25 -7.28 7.35
C GLY A 62 10.05 -6.46 6.86
N LYS A 63 10.12 -5.98 5.62
CA LYS A 63 8.95 -5.39 4.93
C LYS A 63 7.81 -6.42 4.88
N LEU A 64 6.61 -6.03 5.29
CA LEU A 64 5.41 -6.90 5.26
C LEU A 64 4.91 -7.10 3.83
N LEU A 65 5.12 -6.11 2.97
CA LEU A 65 4.84 -6.16 1.54
C LEU A 65 5.96 -5.43 0.79
N ARG A 66 6.53 -6.05 -0.25
CA ARG A 66 7.57 -5.46 -1.10
C ARG A 66 7.30 -5.75 -2.57
N ILE A 67 6.96 -4.72 -3.33
CA ILE A 67 6.67 -4.78 -4.77
C ILE A 67 7.85 -4.19 -5.54
N ARG A 68 8.38 -4.97 -6.48
CA ARG A 68 9.55 -4.63 -7.29
C ARG A 68 9.24 -4.79 -8.77
N ASN A 69 9.91 -4.01 -9.61
CA ASN A 69 9.93 -4.22 -11.06
C ASN A 69 11.36 -4.01 -11.57
N LEU A 70 11.86 -4.95 -12.37
CA LEU A 70 13.25 -4.99 -12.85
C LEU A 70 14.30 -4.91 -11.72
N GLY A 71 14.05 -5.60 -10.60
CA GLY A 71 14.96 -5.60 -9.45
C GLY A 71 14.97 -4.29 -8.65
N ASP A 72 14.09 -3.33 -8.91
CA ASP A 72 14.02 -2.05 -8.22
C ASP A 72 12.74 -1.95 -7.37
N ASP A 73 12.84 -1.43 -6.14
CA ASP A 73 11.69 -1.25 -5.24
C ASP A 73 10.77 -0.15 -5.77
N LYS A 74 9.49 -0.45 -5.97
CA LYS A 74 8.48 0.50 -6.49
C LYS A 74 7.45 0.90 -5.44
N PHE A 75 7.06 -0.06 -4.59
CA PHE A 75 6.15 0.15 -3.48
C PHE A 75 6.48 -0.84 -2.36
N TYR A 76 6.37 -0.42 -1.10
CA TYR A 76 6.47 -1.35 0.03
C TYR A 76 5.73 -0.84 1.26
N VAL A 77 5.40 -1.78 2.16
CA VAL A 77 4.93 -1.54 3.52
C VAL A 77 6.00 -2.07 4.48
N LYS A 78 6.53 -1.20 5.33
CA LYS A 78 7.49 -1.52 6.38
C LYS A 78 6.85 -2.37 7.49
N HIS A 79 7.67 -2.94 8.36
CA HIS A 79 7.19 -3.70 9.53
C HIS A 79 6.35 -2.85 10.50
N ASP A 80 6.53 -1.53 10.52
CA ASP A 80 5.78 -0.57 11.35
C ASP A 80 4.50 -0.05 10.67
N GLY A 81 4.16 -0.55 9.47
CA GLY A 81 2.99 -0.14 8.70
C GLY A 81 3.18 1.13 7.85
N GLY A 82 4.31 1.84 7.96
CA GLY A 82 4.62 2.95 7.05
C GLY A 82 4.86 2.46 5.63
N PHE A 83 4.38 3.19 4.62
CA PHE A 83 4.51 2.81 3.22
C PHE A 83 5.40 3.77 2.41
N TYR A 84 5.89 3.28 1.28
CA TYR A 84 6.63 4.04 0.28
C TYR A 84 6.06 3.76 -1.10
N ALA A 85 5.97 4.80 -1.93
CA ALA A 85 5.65 4.71 -3.35
C ALA A 85 6.65 5.54 -4.17
N LYS A 86 7.23 4.95 -5.23
CA LYS A 86 8.30 5.60 -6.01
C LYS A 86 7.83 6.70 -6.95
N LYS A 87 6.54 6.76 -7.25
CA LYS A 87 5.95 7.67 -8.23
C LYS A 87 4.72 8.36 -7.65
N THR A 88 4.32 9.45 -8.32
CA THR A 88 3.07 10.16 -8.03
C THR A 88 1.92 9.17 -7.90
N SER A 89 1.15 9.34 -6.83
CA SER A 89 0.01 8.50 -6.48
C SER A 89 -1.24 9.36 -6.41
N GLN A 90 -2.40 8.74 -6.58
CA GLN A 90 -3.70 9.42 -6.60
C GLN A 90 -4.63 8.78 -5.57
N ILE A 91 -5.40 9.62 -4.87
CA ILE A 91 -6.48 9.23 -4.00
C ILE A 91 -7.72 9.99 -4.48
N ASP A 92 -8.77 9.27 -4.86
CA ASP A 92 -10.07 9.87 -5.15
C ASP A 92 -10.84 10.11 -3.85
N GLY A 93 -10.38 11.12 -3.10
CA GLY A 93 -10.86 11.44 -1.76
C GLY A 93 -9.83 12.20 -0.92
N ASN A 94 -10.18 12.47 0.35
CA ASN A 94 -9.28 13.15 1.28
C ASN A 94 -8.27 12.20 1.92
N LEU A 95 -7.11 12.74 2.31
CA LEU A 95 -6.13 12.05 3.14
C LEU A 95 -6.06 12.69 4.54
N LYS A 96 -6.45 11.94 5.57
CA LYS A 96 -6.29 12.37 6.97
C LYS A 96 -4.86 12.08 7.43
N LEU A 97 -4.12 13.13 7.78
CA LEU A 97 -2.72 13.07 8.20
C LEU A 97 -2.44 14.10 9.31
N LYS A 98 -1.32 13.93 10.02
CA LYS A 98 -0.89 14.84 11.10
C LYS A 98 -0.31 16.14 10.53
N ASN A 99 -0.33 17.21 11.32
CA ASN A 99 0.27 18.49 10.93
C ASN A 99 1.77 18.31 10.56
N PRO A 100 2.25 19.07 9.56
CA PRO A 100 3.63 18.99 9.13
C PRO A 100 4.59 19.47 10.21
N THR A 101 5.78 18.87 10.24
CA THR A 101 6.89 19.20 11.14
C THR A 101 8.23 19.29 10.41
N ALA A 102 8.24 18.96 9.12
CA ALA A 102 9.36 19.05 8.21
C ALA A 102 8.86 19.64 6.88
N ASP A 103 9.77 20.20 6.10
CA ASP A 103 9.44 20.97 4.88
C ASP A 103 8.84 20.10 3.78
N ASP A 104 9.12 18.79 3.78
CA ASP A 104 8.60 17.81 2.82
C ASP A 104 7.31 17.13 3.27
N HIS A 105 6.79 17.47 4.46
CA HIS A 105 5.50 16.96 4.92
C HIS A 105 4.34 17.68 4.22
N ALA A 106 3.33 16.91 3.81
CA ALA A 106 2.09 17.47 3.27
C ALA A 106 1.41 18.38 4.31
N ALA A 107 0.99 19.58 3.89
CA ALA A 107 0.27 20.49 4.76
C ALA A 107 -1.16 19.98 5.03
N THR A 108 -1.63 20.18 6.26
CA THR A 108 -3.04 19.97 6.62
C THR A 108 -3.84 21.25 6.44
N LYS A 109 -5.16 21.12 6.30
CA LYS A 109 -6.06 22.28 6.33
C LYS A 109 -5.85 23.14 7.59
N ASP A 110 -5.77 22.50 8.76
CA ASP A 110 -5.51 23.17 10.05
C ASP A 110 -4.21 23.98 10.05
N TYR A 111 -3.13 23.41 9.51
CA TYR A 111 -1.84 24.10 9.42
C TYR A 111 -1.91 25.34 8.53
N VAL A 112 -2.54 25.23 7.36
CA VAL A 112 -2.72 26.36 6.43
C VAL A 112 -3.58 27.46 7.05
N ASP A 113 -4.73 27.10 7.62
CA ASP A 113 -5.66 28.05 8.24
C ASP A 113 -4.96 28.86 9.36
N LYS A 114 -4.23 28.17 10.26
CA LYS A 114 -3.49 28.82 11.35
C LYS A 114 -2.42 29.78 10.85
N LYS A 115 -1.66 29.39 9.83
CA LYS A 115 -0.61 30.25 9.25
C LYS A 115 -1.20 31.48 8.57
N PHE A 116 -2.35 31.33 7.93
CA PHE A 116 -3.07 32.46 7.35
C PHE A 116 -3.61 33.42 8.41
N ASP A 117 -4.17 32.90 9.51
CA ASP A 117 -4.65 33.71 10.64
C ASP A 117 -3.53 34.45 11.36
N GLU A 118 -2.36 33.83 11.53
CA GLU A 118 -1.15 34.46 12.06
C GLU A 118 -0.73 35.64 11.19
N LEU A 119 -0.66 35.45 9.87
CA LEU A 119 -0.32 36.50 8.92
C LEU A 119 -1.35 37.64 8.92
N LYS A 120 -2.64 37.31 8.93
CA LYS A 120 -3.73 38.29 8.99
C LYS A 120 -3.62 39.18 10.22
N LYS A 121 -3.34 38.60 11.39
CA LYS A 121 -3.14 39.35 12.65
C LYS A 121 -1.89 40.23 12.61
N LEU A 122 -0.84 39.81 11.90
CA LEU A 122 0.40 40.58 11.78
C LEU A 122 0.20 41.82 10.91
N ILE A 123 -0.49 41.69 9.78
CA ILE A 123 -0.73 42.81 8.85
C ILE A 123 -1.71 43.83 9.43
N GLN A 124 -2.63 43.41 10.30
CA GLN A 124 -3.56 44.35 10.97
C GLN A 124 -2.90 45.20 12.08
N LYS A 125 -1.60 44.98 12.38
CA LYS A 125 -0.84 45.73 13.39
C LYS A 125 0.04 46.84 12.81
N THR A 126 0.01 47.07 11.51
CA THR A 126 0.67 48.25 10.91
C THR A 126 -0.29 49.44 11.02
N ASP A 127 0.16 50.46 11.76
CA ASP A 127 -0.47 51.80 11.87
C ASP A 127 -0.58 52.51 10.51
#